data_AF-A0ABC8EWC4-F1
#
_entry.id   AF-A0ABC8EWC4-F1
#
_cell.length_a   1.000
_cell.length_b   1.000
_cell.length_c   1.000
_cell.angle_alpha   90.00
_cell.angle_beta   90.00
_cell.angle_gamma   90.00
#
_symmetry.space_group_name_H-M   'P 1'
#
loop_
_entity.id
_entity.type
_entity.pdbx_description
1 polymer ?
#
loop_
_entity_poly.entity_id
_entity_poly.type
_entity_poly.pdbx_seq_one_letter_code
_entity_poly.pdbx_strand_id
1 'polypeptide(L)' 'MDDIIEKTLCALQEEGFIESNTETFKKLIPPANYFCKNCGRSAVNDYNLCNPEELSG' A
#
# COMPACT_ATOMS: atom_id res chain seq x y z
N MET A 1 -7.49 -25.82 14.07
CA MET A 1 -6.56 -24.73 13.75
C MET A 1 -7.07 -24.16 12.45
N ASP A 2 -7.72 -23.00 12.49
CA ASP A 2 -8.11 -22.28 11.29
C ASP A 2 -6.83 -21.77 10.62
N ASP A 3 -6.51 -22.33 9.45
CA ASP A 3 -5.47 -21.81 8.57
C ASP A 3 -5.94 -20.44 8.06
N ILE A 4 -5.57 -19.37 8.78
CA ILE A 4 -5.76 -18.01 8.30
C ILE A 4 -4.78 -17.83 7.13
N ILE A 5 -5.26 -18.09 5.92
CA ILE A 5 -4.49 -17.80 4.71
C ILE A 5 -4.31 -16.28 4.68
N GLU A 6 -3.10 -15.81 5.01
CA GLU A 6 -2.74 -14.41 4.82
C GLU A 6 -2.77 -14.11 3.32
N LYS A 7 -3.80 -13.38 2.89
CA LYS A 7 -3.96 -12.96 1.50
C LYS A 7 -3.09 -11.75 1.22
N THR A 8 -2.45 -11.75 0.05
CA THR A 8 -1.76 -10.56 -0.46
C THR A 8 -2.78 -9.47 -0.83
N LEU A 9 -2.34 -8.21 -0.88
CA LEU A 9 -3.19 -7.10 -1.32
C LEU A 9 -3.74 -7.31 -2.75
N CYS A 10 -2.97 -7.95 -3.63
CA CYS A 10 -3.41 -8.30 -4.98
C CYS A 10 -4.54 -9.34 -4.96
N ALA A 11 -4.40 -10.41 -4.16
CA ALA A 11 -5.44 -11.42 -4.04
C ALA A 11 -6.77 -10.82 -3.52
N LEU A 12 -6.69 -9.89 -2.55
CA LEU A 12 -7.87 -9.16 -2.07
C LEU A 12 -8.49 -8.28 -3.18
N GLN A 13 -7.68 -7.64 -4.02
CA GLN A 13 -8.18 -6.84 -5.13
C GLN A 13 -8.89 -7.68 -6.19
N GLU A 14 -8.37 -8.86 -6.53
CA GLU A 14 -9.00 -9.79 -7.49
C GLU A 14 -10.38 -10.27 -7.00
N GLU A 15 -10.57 -10.34 -5.69
CA GLU A 15 -11.85 -10.70 -5.05
C GLU A 15 -12.83 -9.51 -4.93
N GLY A 16 -12.48 -8.33 -5.46
CA GLY A 16 -13.32 -7.13 -5.35
C GLY A 16 -13.35 -6.54 -3.93
N PHE A 17 -12.37 -6.86 -3.08
CA PHE A 17 -12.33 -6.37 -1.69
C PHE A 17 -12.14 -4.85 -1.61
N ILE A 18 -11.47 -4.24 -2.60
CA ILE A 18 -11.33 -2.78 -2.67
C ILE A 18 -12.71 -2.13 -2.78
N GLU A 19 -13.60 -2.63 -3.63
CA GLU A 19 -14.92 -2.03 -3.86
C GLU A 19 -15.86 -2.27 -2.68
N SER A 20 -15.81 -3.47 -2.09
CA SER A 20 -16.69 -3.87 -0.99
C SER A 20 -16.24 -3.37 0.38
N ASN A 21 -14.94 -3.12 0.57
CA ASN A 21 -14.33 -2.85 1.89
C ASN A 21 -13.18 -1.82 1.80
N THR A 22 -13.35 -0.76 1.02
CA THR A 22 -12.33 0.29 0.77
C THR A 22 -11.59 0.76 2.02
N GLU A 23 -12.32 1.09 3.08
CA GLU A 23 -11.74 1.64 4.32
C GLU A 23 -10.91 0.61 5.09
N THR A 24 -11.31 -0.66 5.04
CA THR A 24 -10.52 -1.76 5.61
C THR A 24 -9.28 -2.00 4.77
N PHE A 25 -9.41 -2.01 3.44
CA PHE A 25 -8.29 -2.20 2.52
C PHE A 25 -7.22 -1.10 2.70
N LYS A 26 -7.63 0.16 2.84
CA LYS A 26 -6.71 1.29 3.12
C LYS A 26 -5.86 1.07 4.37
N LYS A 27 -6.40 0.44 5.43
CA LYS A 27 -5.67 0.16 6.66
C LYS A 27 -4.60 -0.93 6.50
N LEU A 28 -4.69 -1.75 5.46
CA LEU A 28 -3.69 -2.76 5.12
C LEU A 28 -2.50 -2.17 4.37
N ILE A 29 -2.65 -0.97 3.81
CA ILE A 29 -1.59 -0.27 3.08
C ILE A 29 -0.80 0.57 4.08
N PRO A 30 0.53 0.37 4.21
CA PRO A 30 1.36 1.23 5.04
C PRO A 30 1.25 2.70 4.59
N PRO A 31 1.14 3.67 5.52
CA PRO A 31 1.11 5.08 5.16
C PRO A 31 2.42 5.47 4.47
N ALA A 32 2.35 6.24 3.40
CA ALA A 32 3.55 6.71 2.72
C ALA A 32 3.93 8.11 3.21
N ASN A 33 5.21 8.30 3.52
CA ASN A 33 5.78 9.60 3.88
C ASN A 33 6.57 10.21 2.71
N TYR A 34 6.91 9.40 1.71
CA TYR A 34 7.71 9.82 0.57
C TYR A 34 7.06 9.32 -0.72
N PHE A 35 7.29 10.03 -1.82
CA PHE A 35 7.01 9.58 -3.18
C PHE A 35 8.21 9.78 -4.09
N CYS A 36 8.37 8.89 -5.08
CA CYS A 36 9.44 8.99 -6.07
C CYS A 36 9.03 9.97 -7.15
N LYS A 37 9.79 11.05 -7.33
CA LYS A 37 9.53 12.05 -8.38
C LYS A 37 9.58 11.51 -9.81
N ASN A 38 10.23 10.36 -10.02
CA ASN A 38 10.43 9.80 -11.35
C ASN A 38 9.27 8.91 -11.80
N CYS A 39 8.70 8.10 -10.89
CA CYS A 39 7.71 7.08 -11.23
C CYS A 39 6.45 7.10 -10.36
N GLY A 40 6.36 7.99 -9.36
CA GLY A 40 5.20 8.12 -8.48
C GLY A 40 5.06 7.02 -7.43
N ARG A 41 6.00 6.08 -7.31
CA ARG A 41 5.97 5.07 -6.22
C ARG A 41 6.08 5.76 -4.87
N SER A 42 5.18 5.43 -3.94
CA SER A 42 5.21 5.95 -2.57
C SER A 42 5.70 4.91 -1.56
N ALA A 43 6.35 5.36 -0.49
CA ALA A 43 6.91 4.49 0.54
C ALA A 43 6.96 5.19 1.92
N VAL A 44 7.06 4.39 2.99
CA VAL A 44 7.26 4.88 4.36
C VAL A 44 8.63 5.55 4.51
N ASN A 45 9.66 4.98 3.88
CA ASN A 45 11.04 5.46 3.98
C ASN A 45 11.61 5.77 2.59
N ASP A 46 12.41 6.84 2.53
CA ASP A 46 13.06 7.40 1.35
C ASP A 46 14.00 6.44 0.62
N TYR A 47 14.77 5.63 1.35
CA TYR A 47 15.75 4.69 0.80
C TYR A 47 15.13 3.58 -0.06
N ASN A 48 13.81 3.40 -0.04
CA ASN A 48 13.10 2.48 -0.91
C ASN A 48 12.83 3.08 -2.30
N LEU A 49 13.19 4.35 -2.56
CA LEU A 49 12.83 5.09 -3.76
C LEU A 49 14.09 5.59 -4.50
N CYS A 50 14.01 5.67 -5.82
CA CYS A 50 15.15 6.11 -6.65
C CYS A 50 15.44 7.62 -6.55
N ASN A 51 14.41 8.45 -6.35
CA ASN A 51 14.49 9.90 -6.25
C ASN A 51 13.37 10.41 -5.31
N PRO A 52 13.54 10.23 -3.98
CA PRO A 52 12.50 10.51 -3.00
C PRO A 52 12.21 12.01 -2.85
N GLU A 53 10.94 12.33 -2.62
CA GLU A 53 10.46 13.61 -2.11
C GLU A 53 9.45 13.36 -1.00
N GLU A 54 9.48 14.16 0.05
CA GLU A 54 8.53 14.06 1.16
C GLU A 54 7.11 14.42 0.70
N LEU A 55 6.16 13.56 1.07
CA LEU A 55 4.74 13.87 1.01
C LEU A 55 4.45 14.75 2.23
N SER A 56 4.45 16.08 2.04
CA SER A 56 4.06 17.03 3.08
C SER A 56 2.68 16.65 3.62
N GLY A 57 2.62 16.18 4.87
CA GLY A 57 1.38 15.85 5.59
C GLY A 57 0.72 17.05 6.23
#